data_AF-A0AAJ1I9N1-F1
#
_entry.id   AF-A0AAJ1I9N1-F1
#
_cell.length_a   1.000
_cell.length_b   1.000
_cell.length_c   1.000
_cell.angle_alpha   90.00
_cell.angle_beta   90.00
_cell.angle_gamma   90.00
#
_symmetry.space_group_name_H-M   'P 1'
#
loop_
_entity.id
_entity.type
_entity.pdbx_description
1 polymer ?
#
loop_
_entity_poly.entity_id
_entity_poly.type
_entity_poly.pdbx_seq_one_letter_code
_entity_poly.pdbx_strand_id
1 'polypeptide(L)'
;MATPQPPVTRLCTHTLTSLHYRDADLVEDLMGKKTFTEVMLMQILGRTPRPVDLRIADVVLIVLMEHGLTPSAIATRLIYMSAPENLQGAVSAGLLAVGSSFVGTMENCAALLDRIAAAADPEAEARAIARHHKALKRPVPGFGHHLHKPVDPRAYKLLDMGRAEPELAGSRIRALETLSAAVDAAAGRPITINATGAVAALLGEIGVPTPVMRGFAVISRAAGLVAHVVEEQQSPSGRFIWETVEEAIPFAGHAVSANAA
;
A
#
# COMPACT_ATOMS: atom_id res chain seq x y z
N MET A 1 30.55 -30.59 -11.78
CA MET A 1 29.69 -29.42 -11.55
C MET A 1 28.49 -29.56 -12.47
N ALA A 2 27.26 -29.53 -11.93
CA ALA A 2 26.06 -29.58 -12.77
C ALA A 2 25.99 -28.31 -13.63
N THR A 3 25.71 -28.47 -14.93
CA THR A 3 25.49 -27.32 -15.82
C THR A 3 24.29 -26.54 -15.30
N PRO A 4 24.39 -25.21 -15.09
CA PRO A 4 23.25 -24.42 -14.65
C PRO A 4 22.12 -24.54 -15.66
N GLN A 5 20.92 -24.90 -15.22
CA GLN A 5 19.75 -24.84 -16.10
C GLN A 5 19.45 -23.38 -16.46
N PRO A 6 19.10 -23.07 -17.72
CA PRO A 6 18.69 -21.73 -18.11
C PRO A 6 17.42 -21.31 -17.34
N PRO A 7 17.27 -20.03 -17.01
CA PRO A 7 16.08 -19.53 -16.33
C PRO A 7 14.84 -19.68 -17.22
N VAL A 8 13.68 -19.88 -16.60
CA VAL A 8 12.37 -20.03 -17.28
C VAL A 8 11.32 -19.11 -16.66
N THR A 9 10.29 -18.74 -17.44
CA THR A 9 9.12 -17.99 -16.97
C THR A 9 7.85 -18.81 -17.10
N ARG A 10 6.87 -18.56 -16.22
CA ARG A 10 5.51 -19.11 -16.28
C ARG A 10 4.42 -18.02 -16.22
N LEU A 11 4.79 -16.76 -16.43
CA LEU A 11 3.87 -15.62 -16.30
C LEU A 11 3.08 -15.37 -17.59
N CYS A 12 3.79 -15.29 -18.72
CA CYS A 12 3.19 -14.96 -20.00
C CYS A 12 4.04 -15.51 -21.16
N THR A 13 3.39 -15.87 -22.25
CA THR A 13 4.02 -16.13 -23.55
C THR A 13 3.09 -15.66 -24.68
N HIS A 14 3.63 -15.55 -25.89
CA HIS A 14 2.84 -15.28 -27.08
C HIS A 14 3.36 -16.09 -28.28
N THR A 15 2.47 -16.33 -29.23
CA THR A 15 2.77 -16.88 -30.55
C THR A 15 2.38 -15.85 -31.62
N LEU A 16 2.43 -16.23 -32.90
CA LEU A 16 1.91 -15.38 -33.98
C LEU A 16 0.39 -15.14 -33.86
N THR A 17 -0.35 -16.02 -33.20
CA THR A 17 -1.82 -16.03 -33.20
C THR A 17 -2.46 -16.14 -31.82
N SER A 18 -1.67 -16.24 -30.74
CA SER A 18 -2.20 -16.37 -29.38
C SER A 18 -1.31 -15.67 -28.34
N LEU A 19 -1.91 -15.25 -27.24
CA LEU A 19 -1.22 -14.73 -26.06
C LEU A 19 -1.74 -15.50 -24.86
N HIS A 20 -0.85 -15.98 -24.01
CA HIS A 20 -1.22 -16.76 -22.83
C HIS A 20 -0.70 -16.11 -21.58
N TYR A 21 -1.57 -15.95 -20.59
CA TYR A 21 -1.24 -15.55 -19.23
C TYR A 21 -1.23 -16.81 -18.39
N ARG A 22 -0.02 -17.30 -18.09
CA ARG A 22 0.19 -18.65 -17.55
C ARG A 22 -0.41 -19.66 -18.54
N ASP A 23 -1.34 -20.50 -18.09
CA ASP A 23 -2.00 -21.50 -18.93
C ASP A 23 -3.31 -20.99 -19.59
N ALA A 24 -3.76 -19.77 -19.27
CA ALA A 24 -5.01 -19.20 -19.82
C ALA A 24 -4.76 -18.40 -21.09
N ASP A 25 -5.60 -18.59 -22.12
CA ASP A 25 -5.58 -17.76 -23.32
C ASP A 25 -6.15 -16.35 -23.01
N LEU A 26 -5.41 -15.31 -23.38
CA LEU A 26 -5.80 -13.93 -23.12
C LEU A 26 -7.12 -13.57 -23.82
N VAL A 27 -7.29 -13.99 -25.06
CA VAL A 27 -8.44 -13.61 -25.89
C VAL A 27 -9.65 -14.46 -25.53
N GLU A 28 -9.46 -15.78 -25.48
CA GLU A 28 -10.56 -16.71 -25.27
C GLU A 28 -10.94 -16.87 -23.80
N ASP A 29 -9.99 -16.90 -22.87
CA ASP A 29 -10.29 -17.24 -21.47
C ASP A 29 -10.43 -16.02 -20.56
N LEU A 30 -9.74 -14.91 -20.87
CA LEU A 30 -9.64 -13.75 -19.98
C LEU A 30 -10.46 -12.54 -20.44
N MET A 31 -10.30 -12.10 -21.69
CA MET A 31 -10.95 -10.90 -22.20
C MET A 31 -12.48 -11.00 -22.15
N GLY A 32 -13.13 -10.04 -21.47
CA GLY A 32 -14.58 -10.01 -21.29
C GLY A 32 -15.15 -11.04 -20.30
N LYS A 33 -14.30 -11.93 -19.75
CA LYS A 33 -14.71 -13.01 -18.82
C LYS A 33 -14.17 -12.82 -17.40
N LYS A 34 -13.06 -12.08 -17.25
CA LYS A 34 -12.32 -11.91 -16.00
C LYS A 34 -12.11 -10.43 -15.70
N THR A 35 -12.11 -10.07 -14.42
CA THR A 35 -11.79 -8.69 -13.99
C THR A 35 -10.28 -8.48 -13.93
N PHE A 36 -9.85 -7.22 -13.97
CA PHE A 36 -8.43 -6.88 -13.79
C PHE A 36 -7.89 -7.42 -12.45
N THR A 37 -8.63 -7.22 -11.34
CA THR A 37 -8.24 -7.71 -10.02
C THR A 37 -8.08 -9.23 -9.99
N GLU A 38 -8.97 -9.97 -10.67
CA GLU A 38 -8.89 -11.43 -10.76
C GLU A 38 -7.62 -11.88 -11.49
N VAL A 39 -7.34 -11.31 -12.66
CA VAL A 39 -6.13 -11.65 -13.45
C VAL A 39 -4.85 -11.22 -12.71
N MET A 40 -4.85 -10.06 -12.07
CA MET A 40 -3.75 -9.56 -11.26
C MET A 40 -3.44 -10.51 -10.10
N LEU A 41 -4.45 -10.91 -9.32
CA LEU A 41 -4.27 -11.85 -8.21
C LEU A 41 -3.81 -13.22 -8.71
N MET A 42 -4.34 -13.71 -9.83
CA MET A 42 -3.90 -14.98 -10.43
C MET A 42 -2.40 -14.96 -10.76
N GLN A 43 -1.91 -13.85 -11.33
CA GLN A 43 -0.50 -13.67 -11.68
C GLN A 43 0.39 -13.54 -10.44
N ILE A 44 -0.03 -12.75 -9.44
CA ILE A 44 0.75 -12.51 -8.21
C ILE A 44 0.80 -13.75 -7.32
N LEU A 45 -0.34 -14.42 -7.10
CA LEU A 45 -0.47 -15.53 -6.15
C LEU A 45 -0.18 -16.88 -6.80
N GLY A 46 -0.19 -16.94 -8.13
CA GLY A 46 0.06 -18.15 -8.86
C GLY A 46 -1.02 -19.23 -8.73
N ARG A 47 -2.23 -18.86 -8.31
CA ARG A 47 -3.41 -19.72 -8.15
C ARG A 47 -4.68 -18.99 -8.59
N THR A 48 -5.75 -19.74 -8.87
CA THR A 48 -7.07 -19.13 -9.05
C THR A 48 -7.51 -18.43 -7.75
N PRO A 49 -7.86 -17.13 -7.78
CA PRO A 49 -8.36 -16.42 -6.61
C PRO A 49 -9.78 -16.91 -6.25
N ARG A 50 -10.07 -16.94 -4.94
CA ARG A 50 -11.42 -17.20 -4.42
C ARG A 50 -12.28 -15.94 -4.57
N PRO A 51 -13.62 -16.06 -4.56
CA PRO A 51 -14.49 -14.89 -4.54
C PRO A 51 -14.18 -13.90 -3.41
N VAL A 52 -13.86 -14.40 -2.21
CA VAL A 52 -13.44 -13.54 -1.09
C VAL A 52 -12.12 -12.81 -1.34
N ASP A 53 -11.19 -13.42 -2.08
CA ASP A 53 -9.90 -12.79 -2.39
C ASP A 53 -10.12 -11.54 -3.26
N LEU A 54 -11.07 -11.59 -4.19
CA LEU A 54 -11.45 -10.46 -5.03
C LEU A 54 -12.06 -9.32 -4.20
N ARG A 55 -13.05 -9.63 -3.35
CA ARG A 55 -13.72 -8.64 -2.50
C ARG A 55 -12.75 -7.91 -1.58
N ILE A 56 -11.83 -8.67 -0.96
CA ILE A 56 -10.81 -8.12 -0.07
C ILE A 56 -9.78 -7.30 -0.85
N ALA A 57 -9.29 -7.80 -1.99
CA ALA A 57 -8.33 -7.06 -2.79
C ALA A 57 -8.92 -5.74 -3.31
N ASP A 58 -10.15 -5.75 -3.81
CA ASP A 58 -10.81 -4.54 -4.32
C ASP A 58 -10.97 -3.47 -3.22
N VAL A 59 -11.44 -3.84 -2.02
CA VAL A 59 -11.58 -2.86 -0.93
C VAL A 59 -10.22 -2.35 -0.44
N VAL A 60 -9.19 -3.20 -0.41
CA VAL A 60 -7.83 -2.79 -0.07
C VAL A 60 -7.28 -1.81 -1.11
N LEU A 61 -7.44 -2.11 -2.40
CA LEU A 61 -7.01 -1.24 -3.48
C LEU A 61 -7.73 0.11 -3.41
N ILE A 62 -9.02 0.14 -3.08
CA ILE A 62 -9.77 1.40 -2.89
C ILE A 62 -9.21 2.21 -1.72
N VAL A 63 -9.00 1.58 -0.56
CA VAL A 63 -8.53 2.29 0.65
C VAL A 63 -7.12 2.86 0.49
N LEU A 64 -6.27 2.20 -0.28
CA LEU A 64 -4.90 2.64 -0.55
C LEU A 64 -4.81 3.71 -1.66
N MET A 65 -5.88 3.87 -2.45
CA MET A 65 -5.81 4.59 -3.72
C MET A 65 -5.59 6.07 -3.54
N GLU A 66 -6.29 6.72 -2.60
CA GLU A 66 -6.25 8.17 -2.43
C GLU A 66 -6.14 8.65 -0.98
N HIS A 67 -5.41 9.76 -0.79
CA HIS A 67 -5.25 10.41 0.51
C HIS A 67 -4.99 11.92 0.40
N GLY A 68 -5.49 12.55 -0.68
CA GLY A 68 -5.30 13.97 -0.96
C GLY A 68 -3.90 14.30 -1.47
N LEU A 69 -3.45 15.54 -1.29
CA LEU A 69 -2.13 16.04 -1.72
C LEU A 69 -0.99 15.51 -0.83
N THR A 70 -0.80 14.20 -0.87
CA THR A 70 0.39 13.53 -0.30
C THR A 70 1.66 13.91 -1.07
N PRO A 71 2.87 13.67 -0.51
CA PRO A 71 4.11 13.87 -1.27
C PRO A 71 4.12 13.17 -2.63
N SER A 72 3.49 11.98 -2.76
CA SER A 72 3.36 11.27 -4.04
C SER A 72 2.52 12.04 -5.07
N ALA A 73 1.38 12.61 -4.64
CA ALA A 73 0.47 13.36 -5.50
C ALA A 73 1.11 14.70 -5.92
N ILE A 74 1.72 15.40 -4.96
CA ILE A 74 2.42 16.66 -5.19
C ILE A 74 3.57 16.46 -6.19
N ALA A 75 4.42 15.44 -5.97
CA ALA A 75 5.51 15.13 -6.89
C ALA A 75 5.00 14.80 -8.29
N THR A 76 3.94 14.00 -8.41
CA THR A 76 3.33 13.66 -9.71
C THR A 76 2.87 14.91 -10.45
N ARG A 77 2.16 15.82 -9.78
CA ARG A 77 1.65 17.05 -10.40
C ARG A 77 2.75 18.01 -10.81
N LEU A 78 3.77 18.20 -9.98
CA LEU A 78 4.92 19.05 -10.30
C LEU A 78 5.70 18.52 -11.51
N ILE A 79 5.94 17.21 -11.57
CA ILE A 79 6.65 16.60 -12.70
C ILE A 79 5.80 16.66 -13.98
N TYR A 80 4.49 16.42 -13.87
CA TYR A 80 3.59 16.55 -15.02
C TYR A 80 3.55 17.99 -15.54
N MET A 81 3.45 18.99 -14.66
CA MET A 81 3.53 20.40 -15.04
C MET A 81 4.84 20.73 -15.78
N SER A 82 5.96 20.16 -15.33
CA SER A 82 7.27 20.41 -15.94
C SER A 82 7.49 19.71 -17.28
N ALA A 83 6.89 18.53 -17.49
CA ALA A 83 7.04 17.72 -18.70
C ALA A 83 5.71 17.00 -19.04
N PRO A 84 4.71 17.72 -19.57
CA PRO A 84 3.36 17.18 -19.82
C PRO A 84 3.33 15.99 -20.80
N GLU A 85 4.31 15.91 -21.71
CA GLU A 85 4.49 14.79 -22.64
C GLU A 85 4.97 13.50 -21.97
N ASN A 86 5.47 13.57 -20.73
CA ASN A 86 6.04 12.45 -19.98
C ASN A 86 5.15 12.02 -18.81
N LEU A 87 3.91 11.61 -19.10
CA LEU A 87 2.94 11.16 -18.10
C LEU A 87 3.48 10.01 -17.23
N GLN A 88 4.13 9.02 -17.83
CA GLN A 88 4.73 7.90 -17.10
C GLN A 88 5.84 8.35 -16.15
N GLY A 89 6.59 9.40 -16.51
CA GLY A 89 7.60 10.02 -15.64
C GLY A 89 6.97 10.67 -14.41
N ALA A 90 5.85 11.38 -14.60
CA ALA A 90 5.09 11.96 -13.50
C ALA A 90 4.58 10.90 -12.52
N VAL A 91 3.93 9.83 -13.04
CA VAL A 91 3.45 8.72 -12.21
C VAL A 91 4.62 8.05 -11.49
N SER A 92 5.73 7.79 -12.18
CA SER A 92 6.93 7.20 -11.60
C SER A 92 7.49 8.04 -10.46
N ALA A 93 7.54 9.37 -10.61
CA ALA A 93 8.00 10.28 -9.57
C ALA A 93 7.13 10.20 -8.30
N GLY A 94 5.81 10.12 -8.44
CA GLY A 94 4.93 9.90 -7.30
C GLY A 94 5.13 8.53 -6.65
N LEU A 95 5.32 7.47 -7.44
CA LEU A 95 5.56 6.12 -6.91
C LEU A 95 6.89 6.02 -6.15
N LEU A 96 7.93 6.77 -6.54
CA LEU A 96 9.19 6.85 -5.79
C LEU A 96 9.03 7.42 -4.37
N ALA A 97 7.94 8.14 -4.10
CA ALA A 97 7.61 8.63 -2.75
C ALA A 97 6.92 7.57 -1.86
N VAL A 98 6.57 6.39 -2.40
CA VAL A 98 5.99 5.27 -1.64
C VAL A 98 7.10 4.50 -0.94
N GLY A 99 7.06 4.43 0.40
CA GLY A 99 8.17 3.85 1.18
C GLY A 99 7.83 3.60 2.64
N SER A 100 8.84 3.34 3.46
CA SER A 100 8.64 2.92 4.86
C SER A 100 7.90 3.96 5.73
N SER A 101 8.02 5.25 5.38
CA SER A 101 7.32 6.34 6.07
C SER A 101 5.88 6.53 5.60
N PHE A 102 5.60 6.21 4.32
CA PHE A 102 4.30 6.43 3.69
C PHE A 102 3.84 5.18 2.96
N VAL A 103 2.70 4.63 3.37
CA VAL A 103 2.04 3.45 2.80
C VAL A 103 2.78 2.11 3.06
N GLY A 104 4.11 2.10 3.15
CA GLY A 104 4.93 0.88 3.36
C GLY A 104 4.83 0.24 4.75
N THR A 105 4.11 0.82 5.70
CA THR A 105 3.95 0.27 7.06
C THR A 105 3.16 -1.04 7.10
N MET A 106 2.38 -1.36 6.07
CA MET A 106 1.62 -2.61 5.96
C MET A 106 2.51 -3.86 5.92
N GLU A 107 3.60 -3.84 5.16
CA GLU A 107 4.53 -4.99 5.05
C GLU A 107 5.22 -5.26 6.40
N ASN A 108 5.67 -4.20 7.07
CA ASN A 108 6.26 -4.30 8.39
C ASN A 108 5.25 -4.79 9.43
N CYS A 109 3.99 -4.36 9.33
CA CYS A 109 2.92 -4.85 10.20
C CYS A 109 2.65 -6.34 9.94
N ALA A 110 2.52 -6.75 8.68
CA ALA A 110 2.28 -8.13 8.28
C ALA A 110 3.36 -9.09 8.80
N ALA A 111 4.64 -8.68 8.78
CA ALA A 111 5.71 -9.48 9.37
C ALA A 111 5.53 -9.70 10.89
N LEU A 112 4.96 -8.74 11.61
CA LEU A 112 4.63 -8.90 13.03
C LEU A 112 3.42 -9.82 13.22
N LEU A 113 2.39 -9.68 12.37
CA LEU A 113 1.21 -10.56 12.40
C LEU A 113 1.57 -12.01 12.04
N ASP A 114 2.54 -12.20 11.14
CA ASP A 114 3.11 -13.52 10.80
C ASP A 114 3.72 -14.21 12.01
N ARG A 115 4.55 -13.48 12.77
CA ARG A 115 5.18 -13.98 13.98
C ARG A 115 4.14 -14.35 15.05
N ILE A 116 3.15 -13.49 15.28
CA ILE A 116 2.12 -13.72 16.29
C ILE A 116 1.27 -14.94 15.93
N ALA A 117 0.84 -15.07 14.68
CA ALA A 117 0.02 -16.20 14.25
C ALA A 117 0.78 -17.54 14.26
N ALA A 118 2.11 -17.52 14.12
CA ALA A 118 2.95 -18.73 14.16
C ALA A 118 3.44 -19.08 15.57
N ALA A 119 3.26 -18.19 16.56
CA ALA A 119 3.73 -18.40 17.92
C ALA A 119 2.87 -19.43 18.67
N ALA A 120 3.51 -20.22 19.54
CA ALA A 120 2.81 -21.14 20.44
C ALA A 120 1.96 -20.39 21.49
N ASP A 121 2.39 -19.18 21.88
CA ASP A 121 1.67 -18.25 22.75
C ASP A 121 1.60 -16.87 22.04
N PRO A 122 0.54 -16.63 21.23
CA PRO A 122 0.36 -15.39 20.50
C PRO A 122 0.34 -14.14 21.39
N GLU A 123 -0.25 -14.24 22.58
CA GLU A 123 -0.33 -13.13 23.53
C GLU A 123 1.04 -12.78 24.11
N ALA A 124 1.89 -13.77 24.42
CA ALA A 124 3.26 -13.53 24.86
C ALA A 124 4.12 -12.88 23.78
N GLU A 125 3.99 -13.35 22.52
CA GLU A 125 4.71 -12.78 21.38
C GLU A 125 4.27 -11.33 21.13
N ALA A 126 2.97 -11.04 21.13
CA ALA A 126 2.44 -9.70 20.99
C ALA A 126 2.95 -8.75 22.09
N ARG A 127 2.95 -9.20 23.36
CA ARG A 127 3.52 -8.45 24.49
C ARG A 127 5.02 -8.19 24.31
N ALA A 128 5.77 -9.16 23.79
CA ALA A 128 7.20 -9.00 23.53
C ALA A 128 7.46 -7.94 22.45
N ILE A 129 6.71 -7.99 21.34
CA ILE A 129 6.76 -6.99 20.26
C ILE A 129 6.46 -5.59 20.79
N ALA A 130 5.35 -5.42 21.51
CA ALA A 130 4.95 -4.12 22.06
C ALA A 130 6.01 -3.53 23.02
N ARG A 131 6.56 -4.35 23.92
CA ARG A 131 7.65 -3.94 24.83
C ARG A 131 8.92 -3.55 24.08
N HIS A 132 9.29 -4.30 23.04
CA HIS A 132 10.48 -4.03 22.24
C HIS A 132 10.39 -2.66 21.55
N HIS A 133 9.28 -2.36 20.87
CA HIS A 133 9.07 -1.07 20.23
C HIS A 133 9.03 0.09 21.23
N LYS A 134 8.40 -0.11 22.41
CA LYS A 134 8.41 0.87 23.50
C LYS A 134 9.83 1.16 23.99
N ALA A 135 10.65 0.13 24.22
CA ALA A 135 12.03 0.28 24.67
C ALA A 135 12.88 1.06 23.65
N LEU A 136 12.65 0.82 22.35
CA LEU A 136 13.30 1.57 21.27
C LEU A 136 12.73 2.97 21.03
N LYS A 137 11.64 3.36 21.74
CA LYS A 137 10.88 4.60 21.51
C LYS A 137 10.44 4.75 20.04
N ARG A 138 10.11 3.63 19.39
CA ARG A 138 9.67 3.60 17.99
C ARG A 138 8.18 3.24 17.91
N PRO A 139 7.42 3.81 16.97
CA PRO A 139 6.05 3.37 16.70
C PRO A 139 6.01 1.88 16.34
N VAL A 140 4.90 1.22 16.69
CA VAL A 140 4.61 -0.14 16.23
C VAL A 140 3.99 -0.04 14.83
N PRO A 141 4.53 -0.73 13.81
CA PRO A 141 3.94 -0.75 12.47
C PRO A 141 2.46 -1.14 12.49
N GLY A 142 1.61 -0.38 11.80
CA GLY A 142 0.15 -0.55 11.79
C GLY A 142 -0.59 0.20 12.90
N PHE A 143 0.12 0.88 13.81
CA PHE A 143 -0.46 1.58 14.95
C PHE A 143 -0.09 3.06 14.98
N GLY A 144 -1.03 3.87 15.46
CA GLY A 144 -0.95 5.32 15.53
C GLY A 144 -1.41 6.01 14.24
N HIS A 145 -2.04 7.16 14.41
CA HIS A 145 -2.43 8.06 13.32
C HIS A 145 -2.29 9.51 13.78
N HIS A 146 -1.82 10.39 12.90
CA HIS A 146 -1.63 11.81 13.21
C HIS A 146 -2.96 12.59 13.19
N LEU A 147 -3.83 12.31 12.20
CA LEU A 147 -5.18 12.92 12.07
C LEU A 147 -6.30 12.15 12.81
N HIS A 148 -6.50 10.87 12.54
CA HIS A 148 -7.65 10.11 13.04
C HIS A 148 -7.46 9.63 14.48
N LYS A 149 -8.25 10.20 15.41
CA LYS A 149 -8.34 9.81 16.81
C LYS A 149 -9.80 9.95 17.29
N PRO A 150 -10.33 9.05 18.13
CA PRO A 150 -9.63 7.89 18.74
C PRO A 150 -9.48 6.68 17.80
N VAL A 151 -10.20 6.65 16.68
CA VAL A 151 -10.20 5.53 15.71
C VAL A 151 -9.96 6.02 14.28
N ASP A 152 -9.31 5.18 13.45
CA ASP A 152 -9.29 5.34 11.99
C ASP A 152 -10.52 4.62 11.40
N PRO A 153 -11.49 5.36 10.81
CA PRO A 153 -12.73 4.76 10.33
C PRO A 153 -12.49 3.72 9.23
N ARG A 154 -11.42 3.86 8.44
CA ARG A 154 -11.08 2.92 7.37
C ARG A 154 -10.61 1.59 7.96
N ALA A 155 -9.75 1.66 8.97
CA ALA A 155 -9.26 0.45 9.64
C ALA A 155 -10.41 -0.35 10.25
N TYR A 156 -11.32 0.33 10.94
CA TYR A 156 -12.49 -0.31 11.54
C TYR A 156 -13.40 -0.96 10.48
N LYS A 157 -13.74 -0.22 9.41
CA LYS A 157 -14.58 -0.75 8.33
C LYS A 157 -13.95 -1.95 7.62
N LEU A 158 -12.64 -1.91 7.36
CA LEU A 158 -11.90 -3.03 6.77
C LEU A 158 -11.95 -4.27 7.65
N LEU A 159 -11.72 -4.13 8.96
CA LEU A 159 -11.77 -5.25 9.89
C LEU A 159 -13.19 -5.82 10.04
N ASP A 160 -14.23 -4.97 10.05
CA ASP A 160 -15.62 -5.42 10.03
C ASP A 160 -15.94 -6.23 8.78
N MET A 161 -15.50 -5.77 7.61
CA MET A 161 -15.67 -6.50 6.36
C MET A 161 -14.96 -7.86 6.42
N GLY A 162 -13.70 -7.90 6.87
CA GLY A 162 -12.98 -9.16 7.04
C GLY A 162 -13.65 -10.13 8.02
N ARG A 163 -14.20 -9.64 9.14
CA ARG A 163 -14.93 -10.47 10.11
C ARG A 163 -16.26 -11.01 9.57
N ALA A 164 -16.90 -10.27 8.66
CA ALA A 164 -18.16 -10.67 8.05
C ALA A 164 -18.00 -11.75 6.96
N GLU A 165 -16.77 -12.01 6.49
CA GLU A 165 -16.48 -12.96 5.42
C GLU A 165 -16.26 -14.38 5.97
N PRO A 166 -17.19 -15.33 5.75
CA PRO A 166 -17.12 -16.67 6.34
C PRO A 166 -16.00 -17.54 5.74
N GLU A 167 -15.47 -17.16 4.58
CA GLU A 167 -14.37 -17.86 3.89
C GLU A 167 -12.98 -17.50 4.45
N LEU A 168 -12.88 -16.49 5.33
CA LEU A 168 -11.63 -16.09 5.96
C LEU A 168 -11.41 -16.84 7.29
N ALA A 169 -10.17 -17.26 7.53
CA ALA A 169 -9.81 -17.94 8.78
C ALA A 169 -9.81 -16.98 9.99
N GLY A 170 -9.61 -15.69 9.74
CA GLY A 170 -9.57 -14.62 10.74
C GLY A 170 -8.30 -14.65 11.60
N SER A 171 -7.30 -15.46 11.26
CA SER A 171 -6.07 -15.63 12.05
C SER A 171 -5.22 -14.36 12.11
N ARG A 172 -5.12 -13.63 11.01
CA ARG A 172 -4.38 -12.36 10.89
C ARG A 172 -5.14 -11.22 11.54
N ILE A 173 -6.47 -11.21 11.43
CA ILE A 173 -7.34 -10.26 12.13
C ILE A 173 -7.17 -10.42 13.64
N ARG A 174 -7.27 -11.66 14.16
CA ARG A 174 -7.04 -11.94 15.58
C ARG A 174 -5.62 -11.61 16.03
N ALA A 175 -4.61 -11.86 15.20
CA ALA A 175 -3.23 -11.47 15.49
C ALA A 175 -3.08 -9.94 15.63
N LEU A 176 -3.74 -9.16 14.77
CA LEU A 176 -3.74 -7.70 14.84
C LEU A 176 -4.46 -7.19 16.09
N GLU A 177 -5.60 -7.78 16.45
CA GLU A 177 -6.34 -7.44 17.67
C GLU A 177 -5.54 -7.78 18.93
N THR A 178 -4.88 -8.93 18.95
CA THR A 178 -3.97 -9.36 20.03
C THR A 178 -2.81 -8.38 20.17
N LEU A 179 -2.21 -7.98 19.05
CA LEU A 179 -1.17 -6.95 19.04
C LEU A 179 -1.71 -5.60 19.52
N SER A 180 -2.92 -5.22 19.15
CA SER A 180 -3.56 -3.98 19.60
C SER A 180 -3.69 -3.93 21.12
N ALA A 181 -4.18 -5.00 21.74
CA ALA A 181 -4.29 -5.08 23.19
C ALA A 181 -2.92 -4.97 23.89
N ALA A 182 -1.89 -5.62 23.33
CA ALA A 182 -0.53 -5.53 23.85
C ALA A 182 0.09 -4.13 23.69
N VAL A 183 -0.16 -3.47 22.56
CA VAL A 183 0.28 -2.10 22.28
C VAL A 183 -0.36 -1.12 23.25
N ASP A 184 -1.67 -1.24 23.48
CA ASP A 184 -2.42 -0.39 24.42
C ASP A 184 -1.91 -0.55 25.85
N ALA A 185 -1.72 -1.80 26.29
CA ALA A 185 -1.17 -2.09 27.62
C ALA A 185 0.25 -1.54 27.78
N ALA A 186 1.10 -1.67 26.76
CA ALA A 186 2.45 -1.11 26.79
C ALA A 186 2.42 0.42 26.80
N ALA A 187 1.52 1.06 26.06
CA ALA A 187 1.40 2.52 25.99
C ALA A 187 0.70 3.14 27.22
N GLY A 188 -0.09 2.36 27.95
CA GLY A 188 -0.94 2.84 29.04
C GLY A 188 -2.17 3.63 28.57
N ARG A 189 -2.51 3.54 27.28
CA ARG A 189 -3.66 4.21 26.65
C ARG A 189 -3.99 3.54 25.31
N PRO A 190 -5.21 3.71 24.79
CA PRO A 190 -5.55 3.26 23.44
C PRO A 190 -4.67 3.89 22.36
N ILE A 191 -4.15 3.05 21.47
CA ILE A 191 -3.42 3.41 20.26
C ILE A 191 -4.24 2.94 19.04
N THR A 192 -4.63 3.89 18.22
CA THR A 192 -5.41 3.66 17.00
C THR A 192 -4.73 2.67 16.06
N ILE A 193 -5.43 1.61 15.63
CA ILE A 193 -5.05 0.83 14.45
C ILE A 193 -5.24 1.72 13.22
N ASN A 194 -4.20 1.89 12.41
CA ASN A 194 -4.31 2.67 11.17
C ASN A 194 -4.73 1.79 9.98
N ALA A 195 -5.15 2.44 8.89
CA ALA A 195 -5.60 1.74 7.68
C ALA A 195 -4.59 0.69 7.18
N THR A 196 -3.28 0.98 7.21
CA THR A 196 -2.26 0.03 6.74
C THR A 196 -2.11 -1.21 7.63
N GLY A 197 -2.43 -1.11 8.93
CA GLY A 197 -2.50 -2.28 9.82
C GLY A 197 -3.67 -3.19 9.49
N ALA A 198 -4.85 -2.63 9.25
CA ALA A 198 -6.01 -3.39 8.79
C ALA A 198 -5.78 -4.03 7.41
N VAL A 199 -5.18 -3.29 6.48
CA VAL A 199 -4.77 -3.80 5.16
C VAL A 199 -3.81 -4.99 5.30
N ALA A 200 -2.81 -4.89 6.19
CA ALA A 200 -1.86 -5.98 6.42
C ALA A 200 -2.56 -7.26 6.89
N ALA A 201 -3.51 -7.14 7.81
CA ALA A 201 -4.30 -8.28 8.28
C ALA A 201 -5.11 -8.90 7.12
N LEU A 202 -5.87 -8.09 6.37
CA LEU A 202 -6.73 -8.57 5.29
C LEU A 202 -5.97 -9.20 4.13
N LEU A 203 -4.88 -8.58 3.66
CA LEU A 203 -4.04 -9.18 2.63
C LEU A 203 -3.42 -10.50 3.10
N GLY A 204 -3.07 -10.60 4.38
CA GLY A 204 -2.63 -11.84 5.00
C GLY A 204 -3.71 -12.93 5.02
N GLU A 205 -4.99 -12.58 5.23
CA GLU A 205 -6.12 -13.54 5.22
C GLU A 205 -6.35 -14.18 3.84
N ILE A 206 -6.05 -13.45 2.77
CA ILE A 206 -6.19 -13.95 1.40
C ILE A 206 -4.88 -14.58 0.86
N GLY A 207 -3.87 -14.71 1.73
CA GLY A 207 -2.63 -15.40 1.44
C GLY A 207 -1.63 -14.61 0.58
N VAL A 208 -1.71 -13.27 0.58
CA VAL A 208 -0.65 -12.46 -0.03
C VAL A 208 0.63 -12.62 0.78
N PRO A 209 1.77 -13.01 0.15
CA PRO A 209 3.03 -13.11 0.85
C PRO A 209 3.50 -11.74 1.38
N THR A 210 3.92 -11.69 2.64
CA THR A 210 4.39 -10.47 3.31
C THR A 210 5.38 -9.65 2.46
N PRO A 211 6.43 -10.23 1.82
CA PRO A 211 7.38 -9.46 1.01
C PRO A 211 6.77 -8.77 -0.23
N VAL A 212 5.59 -9.19 -0.68
CA VAL A 212 4.93 -8.66 -1.88
C VAL A 212 3.81 -7.68 -1.53
N MET A 213 3.40 -7.59 -0.26
CA MET A 213 2.26 -6.77 0.16
C MET A 213 2.37 -5.32 -0.31
N ARG A 214 3.55 -4.70 -0.21
CA ARG A 214 3.77 -3.32 -0.68
C ARG A 214 3.47 -3.13 -2.17
N GLY A 215 3.54 -4.20 -2.98
CA GLY A 215 3.13 -4.18 -4.37
C GLY A 215 1.66 -3.75 -4.56
N PHE A 216 0.76 -4.12 -3.66
CA PHE A 216 -0.65 -3.70 -3.72
C PHE A 216 -0.81 -2.19 -3.50
N ALA A 217 -0.01 -1.60 -2.61
CA ALA A 217 0.06 -0.17 -2.44
C ALA A 217 0.59 0.54 -3.69
N VAL A 218 1.63 0.00 -4.33
CA VAL A 218 2.18 0.56 -5.58
C VAL A 218 1.14 0.51 -6.70
N ILE A 219 0.46 -0.62 -6.88
CA ILE A 219 -0.59 -0.80 -7.90
C ILE A 219 -1.75 0.18 -7.66
N SER A 220 -2.26 0.22 -6.43
CA SER A 220 -3.34 1.11 -6.05
C SER A 220 -2.98 2.59 -6.23
N ARG A 221 -1.79 3.00 -5.76
CA ARG A 221 -1.33 4.38 -5.92
C ARG A 221 -1.09 4.75 -7.37
N ALA A 222 -0.63 3.84 -8.23
CA ALA A 222 -0.49 4.12 -9.66
C ALA A 222 -1.82 4.56 -10.29
N ALA A 223 -2.94 3.91 -9.93
CA ALA A 223 -4.26 4.30 -10.40
C ALA A 223 -4.65 5.72 -9.93
N GLY A 224 -4.44 6.04 -8.66
CA GLY A 224 -4.69 7.37 -8.11
C GLY A 224 -3.80 8.47 -8.72
N LEU A 225 -2.53 8.16 -8.97
CA LEU A 225 -1.59 9.11 -9.60
C LEU A 225 -1.95 9.41 -11.06
N VAL A 226 -2.46 8.43 -11.81
CA VAL A 226 -3.03 8.69 -13.14
C VAL A 226 -4.24 9.63 -13.03
N ALA A 227 -5.12 9.43 -12.04
CA ALA A 227 -6.25 10.34 -11.80
C ALA A 227 -5.77 11.77 -11.44
N HIS A 228 -4.70 11.91 -10.67
CA HIS A 228 -4.10 13.22 -10.41
C HIS A 228 -3.60 13.91 -11.69
N VAL A 229 -3.02 13.17 -12.64
CA VAL A 229 -2.61 13.73 -13.94
C VAL A 229 -3.83 14.17 -14.76
N VAL A 230 -4.88 13.36 -14.79
CA VAL A 230 -6.14 13.72 -15.50
C VAL A 230 -6.74 14.99 -14.89
N GLU A 231 -6.79 15.11 -13.57
CA GLU A 231 -7.27 16.35 -12.93
C GLU A 231 -6.33 17.53 -13.24
N GLU A 232 -5.02 17.32 -13.25
CA GLU A 232 -4.03 18.35 -13.58
C GLU A 232 -4.14 18.85 -15.03
N GLN A 233 -4.63 18.02 -15.97
CA GLN A 233 -4.95 18.43 -17.34
C GLN A 233 -6.15 19.38 -17.43
N GLN A 234 -7.09 19.27 -16.49
CA GLN A 234 -8.35 20.02 -16.50
C GLN A 234 -8.29 21.24 -15.57
N SER A 235 -7.65 21.10 -14.42
CA SER A 235 -7.48 22.11 -13.39
C SER A 235 -6.03 22.11 -12.91
N PRO A 236 -5.14 22.81 -13.65
CA PRO A 236 -3.72 22.83 -13.32
C PRO A 236 -3.46 23.46 -11.94
N SER A 237 -2.70 22.76 -11.11
CA SER A 237 -2.32 23.17 -9.75
C SER A 237 -0.80 23.21 -9.53
N GLY A 238 0.01 22.61 -10.41
CA GLY A 238 1.46 22.51 -10.28
C GLY A 238 2.15 23.87 -10.14
N ARG A 239 1.71 24.88 -10.91
CA ARG A 239 2.30 26.23 -10.84
C ARG A 239 2.02 26.88 -9.48
N PHE A 240 0.79 26.74 -9.00
CA PHE A 240 0.39 27.23 -7.69
C PHE A 240 1.15 26.54 -6.56
N ILE A 241 1.35 25.23 -6.65
CA ILE A 241 2.16 24.46 -5.70
C ILE A 241 3.60 25.00 -5.66
N TRP A 242 4.23 25.22 -6.83
CA TRP A 242 5.57 25.77 -6.89
C TRP A 242 5.65 27.16 -6.24
N GLU A 243 4.80 28.11 -6.67
CA GLU A 243 4.80 29.48 -6.14
C GLU A 243 4.57 29.51 -4.63
N THR A 244 3.66 28.67 -4.12
CA THR A 244 3.42 28.53 -2.67
C THR A 244 4.68 28.09 -1.92
N VAL A 245 5.44 27.14 -2.47
CA VAL A 245 6.68 26.65 -1.83
C VAL A 245 7.77 27.71 -1.88
N GLU A 246 7.88 28.46 -2.98
CA GLU A 246 8.83 29.56 -3.12
C GLU A 246 8.56 30.69 -2.12
N GLU A 247 7.30 31.06 -1.92
CA GLU A 247 6.91 32.06 -0.93
C GLU A 247 7.13 31.58 0.52
N ALA A 248 6.76 30.34 0.81
CA ALA A 248 6.82 29.78 2.16
C ALA A 248 8.25 29.49 2.65
N ILE A 249 9.23 29.38 1.74
CA ILE A 249 10.63 29.06 2.05
C ILE A 249 11.52 30.22 1.60
N PRO A 250 11.63 31.29 2.40
CA PRO A 250 12.37 32.47 1.99
C PRO A 250 13.87 32.19 1.85
N PHE A 251 14.49 32.82 0.86
CA PHE A 251 15.94 32.79 0.70
C PHE A 251 16.63 33.56 1.84
N ALA A 252 17.48 32.88 2.60
CA ALA A 252 18.15 33.45 3.78
C ALA A 252 19.55 34.03 3.49
N GLY A 253 19.92 34.27 2.22
CA GLY A 253 21.23 34.78 1.84
C GLY A 253 21.29 36.30 1.64
N HIS A 254 22.51 36.85 1.70
CA HIS A 254 22.79 38.30 1.58
C HIS A 254 22.66 38.85 0.16
N ALA A 255 22.35 38.03 -0.85
CA ALA A 255 22.24 38.49 -2.24
C ALA A 255 21.05 39.45 -2.46
N VAL A 256 20.00 39.34 -1.64
CA VAL A 256 18.74 40.09 -1.81
C VAL A 256 18.71 41.36 -0.94
N SER A 257 19.68 41.55 -0.03
CA SER A 257 19.80 42.80 0.77
C SER A 257 20.35 43.99 -0.01
N ALA A 258 20.76 43.83 -1.28
CA ALA A 258 21.38 44.89 -2.07
C ALA A 258 20.41 45.73 -2.93
N ASN A 259 19.12 45.35 -3.03
CA ASN A 259 18.13 46.06 -3.85
C ASN A 259 16.98 46.69 -3.04
N ALA A 260 17.14 46.84 -1.72
CA ALA A 260 16.23 47.62 -0.89
C ALA A 260 16.90 48.96 -0.50
N ALA A 261 17.03 49.85 -1.48
CA ALA A 261 17.29 51.28 -1.31
C ALA A 261 16.62 52.05 -2.45
#